data_AF-A0A9D6JYE3-F1
#
_entry.id   AF-A0A9D6JYE3-F1
#
_cell.length_a   1.000
_cell.length_b   1.000
_cell.length_c   1.000
_cell.angle_alpha   90.00
_cell.angle_beta   90.00
_cell.angle_gamma   90.00
#
_symmetry.space_group_name_H-M   'P 1'
#
loop_
_entity.id
_entity.type
_entity.pdbx_description
1 polymer ?
#
loop_
_entity_poly.entity_id
_entity_poly.type
_entity_poly.pdbx_seq_one_letter_code
_entity_poly.pdbx_strand_id
1 'polypeptide(L)' 'MAVWSPDGSQIAIAMGEPGARTLWVVNADGSDLRQVADGDQPAWRP' A
#
# COMPACT_ATOMS: atom_id res chain seq x y z
N MET A 1 -1.53 -7.21 4.11
CA MET A 1 -0.15 -7.44 3.64
C MET A 1 0.48 -6.11 3.29
N ALA A 2 1.80 -5.99 3.37
CA ALA A 2 2.51 -4.74 3.06
C ALA A 2 3.79 -5.03 2.27
N VAL A 3 4.14 -4.13 1.34
CA VAL A 3 5.32 -4.25 0.48
C VAL A 3 6.01 -2.89 0.31
N TRP A 4 7.34 -2.89 0.36
CA TRP A 4 8.15 -1.70 0.13
C TRP A 4 8.32 -1.43 -1.36
N SER A 5 8.33 -0.15 -1.71
CA SER A 5 8.79 0.34 -3.01
C SER A 5 10.28 0.01 -3.23
N PRO A 6 10.75 -0.14 -4.48
CA PRO A 6 12.13 -0.51 -4.77
C PRO A 6 13.16 0.51 -4.26
N ASP A 7 12.79 1.79 -4.20
CA ASP A 7 13.63 2.87 -3.69
C ASP A 7 13.51 3.08 -2.16
N GLY A 8 12.63 2.32 -1.50
CA GLY A 8 12.39 2.39 -0.05
C GLY A 8 11.68 3.65 0.41
N SER A 9 11.17 4.50 -0.48
CA SER A 9 10.53 5.78 -0.13
C SER A 9 9.08 5.61 0.32
N GLN A 10 8.43 4.54 -0.10
CA GLN A 10 7.00 4.28 0.11
C GLN A 10 6.70 2.82 0.47
N ILE A 11 5.56 2.62 1.13
CA ILE A 11 5.00 1.31 1.50
C ILE A 11 3.59 1.21 0.91
N ALA A 12 3.29 0.11 0.23
CA ALA A 12 1.94 -0.22 -0.20
C ALA A 12 1.32 -1.24 0.78
N ILE A 13 0.10 -0.98 1.25
CA ILE A 13 -0.57 -1.73 2.32
C ILE A 13 -2.00 -2.07 1.90
N ALA A 14 -2.39 -3.33 2.08
CA ALA A 14 -3.79 -3.74 2.01
C ALA A 14 -4.45 -3.62 3.40
N MET A 15 -5.47 -2.77 3.52
CA MET A 15 -6.23 -2.52 4.75
C MET A 15 -7.71 -2.84 4.56
N GLY A 16 -8.40 -3.21 5.64
CA GLY A 16 -9.83 -3.54 5.63
C GLY A 16 -10.13 -5.03 5.79
N GLU A 17 -11.43 -5.35 5.78
CA GLU A 17 -11.94 -6.69 6.03
C GLU A 17 -11.68 -7.64 4.83
N PRO A 18 -11.52 -8.95 5.06
CA PRO A 18 -11.44 -9.93 3.98
C PRO A 18 -12.62 -9.77 3.01
N GLY A 19 -12.35 -9.56 1.71
CA GLY A 19 -13.37 -9.32 0.67
C GLY A 19 -13.73 -7.85 0.44
N ALA A 20 -13.28 -6.93 1.30
CA ALA A 20 -13.47 -5.48 1.17
C ALA A 20 -12.17 -4.71 1.44
N ARG A 21 -11.03 -5.32 1.11
CA ARG A 21 -9.73 -4.68 1.28
C ARG A 21 -9.53 -3.58 0.26
N THR A 22 -8.83 -2.55 0.70
CA THR A 22 -8.38 -1.43 -0.11
C THR A 22 -6.87 -1.35 -0.02
N LEU A 23 -6.25 -0.99 -1.14
CA LEU A 23 -4.83 -0.73 -1.24
C LEU A 23 -4.58 0.74 -0.96
N TRP A 24 -3.57 0.97 -0.14
CA TRP A 24 -3.11 2.28 0.27
C TRP A 24 -1.61 2.39 0.06
N VAL A 25 -1.13 3.61 -0.14
CA VAL A 25 0.29 3.94 -0.13
C VAL A 25 0.55 4.97 0.96
N VAL A 26 1.67 4.83 1.64
CA VAL A 26 2.18 5.76 2.65
C VAL A 26 3.67 5.96 2.43
N ASN A 27 4.19 7.16 2.72
CA ASN A 27 5.63 7.40 2.70
C ASN A 27 6.33 6.67 3.87
N ALA A 28 7.63 6.45 3.74
CA ALA A 28 8.45 5.76 4.73
C ALA A 28 8.45 6.45 6.11
N ASP A 29 8.23 7.76 6.14
CA ASP A 29 8.10 8.58 7.35
C ASP A 29 6.68 8.56 7.97
N GLY A 30 5.74 7.86 7.35
CA GLY A 30 4.35 7.75 7.78
C GLY A 30 3.43 8.86 7.24
N SER A 31 3.94 9.79 6.44
CA SER A 31 3.16 10.86 5.81
C SER A 31 2.45 10.40 4.54
N ASP A 32 1.51 11.22 4.06
CA ASP A 32 0.82 11.07 2.76
C ASP A 32 0.10 9.72 2.57
N LEU A 33 -0.59 9.25 3.61
CA LEU A 33 -1.43 8.05 3.51
C LEU A 33 -2.61 8.31 2.57
N ARG A 34 -2.65 7.59 1.44
CA ARG A 34 -3.72 7.72 0.45
C ARG A 34 -4.14 6.37 -0.13
N GLN A 35 -5.43 6.26 -0.41
CA GLN A 35 -6.01 5.09 -1.08
C GLN A 35 -5.62 5.13 -2.56
N VAL A 36 -5.24 3.97 -3.12
CA VAL A 36 -4.84 3.85 -4.52
C VAL A 36 -5.78 2.95 -5.33
N ALA A 37 -6.36 1.92 -4.72
CA ALA A 37 -7.29 1.01 -5.38
C ALA A 37 -8.10 0.18 -4.37
N ASP A 38 -9.17 -0.46 -4.82
CA ASP A 38 -9.78 -1.58 -4.11
C ASP A 38 -9.02 -2.88 -4.46
N GLY A 39 -8.86 -3.77 -3.48
CA GLY A 39 -8.13 -5.04 -3.62
C GLY A 39 -7.19 -5.32 -2.44
N ASP A 40 -6.58 -6.51 -2.45
CA ASP A 40 -5.75 -6.98 -1.34
C ASP A 40 -4.29 -7.30 -1.69
N GLN A 41 -3.90 -7.23 -2.96
CA GLN A 41 -2.57 -7.59 -3.45
C GLN A 41 -1.77 -6.36 -3.91
N PRO A 42 -1.03 -5.68 -3.02
CA PRO A 42 -0.10 -4.64 -3.41
C PRO A 42 1.16 -5.26 -4.05
N ALA A 43 1.61 -4.68 -5.16
CA ALA A 43 2.89 -5.02 -5.80
C ALA A 43 3.52 -3.77 -6.42
N TRP A 44 4.84 -3.65 -6.28
CA TRP A 44 5.61 -2.63 -6.98
C TRP A 44 6.24 -3.21 -8.24
N ARG A 45 6.29 -2.39 -9.29
CA ARG A 45 7.05 -2.67 -10.52
C ARG A 45 8.23 -1.70 -10.58
N PRO A 46 9.44 -2.16 -10.95
CA PRO A 46 10.54 -1.26 -11.24
C PRO A 46 10.25 -0.37 -12.44
#